data_AF-A0AAW2SQS2-F1
#
_entry.id   AF-A0AAW2SQS2-F1
#
_cell.length_a   1.000
_cell.length_b   1.000
_cell.length_c   1.000
_cell.angle_alpha   90.00
_cell.angle_beta   90.00
_cell.angle_gamma   90.00
#
_symmetry.space_group_name_H-M   'P 1'
#
loop_
_entity.id
_entity.type
_entity.pdbx_description
1 polymer ?
#
loop_
_entity_poly.entity_id
_entity_poly.type
_entity_poly.pdbx_seq_one_letter_code
_entity_poly.pdbx_strand_id
1 'polypeptide(L)' 'MGGNSYAKVHELKQVCSNLPKVAIPQDEDELVVYTDANDYRWATVLMKKTAAGEEPCRYIGRLFSK' A
#
# COMPACT_ATOMS: atom_id res chain seq x y z
N MET A 1 4.24 -2.07 -33.92
CA MET A 1 4.77 -1.46 -32.66
C MET A 1 3.88 -1.81 -31.46
N GLY A 2 3.75 -3.10 -31.09
CA GLY A 2 2.84 -3.54 -30.01
C GLY A 2 3.48 -4.42 -28.92
N GLY A 3 4.69 -4.93 -29.10
CA GLY A 3 5.27 -5.95 -28.20
C GLY A 3 5.68 -5.46 -26.80
N ASN A 4 5.95 -4.16 -26.62
CA ASN A 4 6.51 -3.63 -25.37
C ASN A 4 5.44 -3.37 -24.29
N SER A 5 4.20 -3.03 -24.68
CA SER A 5 3.11 -2.78 -23.73
C SER A 5 2.58 -4.08 -23.09
N TYR A 6 2.47 -5.16 -23.87
CA TYR A 6 2.00 -6.45 -23.34
C TYR A 6 2.94 -7.03 -22.29
N ALA A 7 4.25 -6.91 -22.48
CA ALA A 7 5.25 -7.35 -21.51
C ALA A 7 5.10 -6.60 -20.17
N LYS A 8 4.97 -5.26 -20.21
CA LYS A 8 4.79 -4.44 -19.01
C LYS A 8 3.48 -4.73 -18.27
N VAL A 9 2.39 -4.93 -19.02
CA VAL A 9 1.09 -5.30 -18.41
C VAL A 9 1.18 -6.67 -17.74
N HIS A 10 1.88 -7.62 -18.35
CA HIS A 10 2.07 -8.95 -17.77
C HIS A 10 2.89 -8.89 -16.48
N GLU A 11 3.98 -8.12 -16.47
CA GLU A 11 4.80 -7.88 -15.28
C GLU A 11 3.99 -7.25 -14.15
N LEU A 12 3.22 -6.20 -14.44
CA LEU A 12 2.31 -5.58 -13.46
C LEU A 12 1.30 -6.57 -12.90
N LYS A 13 0.73 -7.45 -13.71
CA LYS A 13 -0.19 -8.49 -13.24
C LYS A 13 0.50 -9.47 -12.30
N GLN A 14 1.74 -9.88 -12.60
CA GLN A 14 2.52 -10.77 -11.73
C GLN A 14 2.89 -10.09 -10.41
N VAL A 15 3.19 -8.80 -10.42
CA VAL A 15 3.40 -8.03 -9.19
C VAL A 15 2.11 -7.96 -8.38
N CYS A 16 0.99 -7.61 -9.03
CA CYS A 16 -0.32 -7.50 -8.37
C CYS A 16 -0.80 -8.82 -7.75
N SER A 17 -0.49 -9.97 -8.34
CA SER A 17 -0.85 -11.28 -7.78
C SER A 17 -0.12 -11.60 -6.47
N ASN A 18 0.98 -10.92 -6.18
CA ASN A 18 1.81 -11.12 -5.00
C ASN A 18 1.68 -9.99 -3.97
N LEU A 19 0.74 -9.05 -4.16
CA LEU A 19 0.53 -7.98 -3.19
C LEU A 19 -0.03 -8.52 -1.88
N PRO A 20 0.35 -7.93 -0.73
CA PRO A 20 -0.19 -8.32 0.55
C PRO A 20 -1.71 -8.06 0.58
N LYS A 21 -2.44 -8.98 1.22
CA LYS A 21 -3.86 -8.76 1.51
C LYS A 21 -3.99 -7.61 2.51
N VAL A 22 -4.96 -6.73 2.27
CA VAL A 22 -5.30 -5.67 3.21
C VAL A 22 -6.52 -6.05 4.04
N ALA A 23 -6.44 -5.82 5.35
CA ALA A 23 -7.54 -6.05 6.27
C ALA A 23 -8.57 -4.91 6.22
N ILE A 24 -9.84 -5.22 6.46
CA ILE A 24 -10.89 -4.22 6.66
C ILE A 24 -10.96 -3.93 8.17
N PRO A 25 -10.56 -2.73 8.62
CA PRO A 25 -10.61 -2.39 10.03
C PRO A 25 -12.06 -2.30 10.54
N GLN A 26 -12.26 -2.68 11.79
CA GLN A 26 -13.51 -2.57 12.55
C GLN A 26 -13.40 -1.45 13.59
N ASP A 27 -14.52 -1.04 14.18
CA ASP A 27 -14.58 0.10 15.10
C ASP A 27 -13.78 -0.14 16.39
N GLU A 28 -13.68 -1.39 16.84
CA GLU A 28 -12.95 -1.83 18.03
C GLU A 28 -11.45 -2.06 17.81
N ASP A 29 -10.96 -1.93 16.57
CA ASP A 29 -9.59 -2.23 16.26
C ASP A 29 -8.62 -1.16 16.78
N GLU A 30 -7.51 -1.59 17.36
CA GLU A 30 -6.39 -0.69 17.64
C GLU A 30 -5.63 -0.42 16.33
N LEU A 31 -5.68 0.84 15.88
CA LEU A 31 -5.08 1.28 14.63
C LEU A 31 -3.82 2.10 14.86
N VAL A 32 -2.79 1.84 14.05
CA VAL A 32 -1.52 2.59 14.04
C VAL A 32 -1.25 3.12 12.64
N VAL A 33 -0.79 4.35 12.57
CA VAL A 33 -0.39 4.99 11.31
C VAL A 33 1.13 5.13 11.29
N TYR A 34 1.77 4.44 10.35
CA TYR A 34 3.18 4.67 10.04
C TYR A 34 3.28 5.65 8.89
N THR A 35 4.16 6.64 9.00
CA THR A 35 4.35 7.63 7.94
C THR A 35 5.83 7.90 7.72
N ASP A 36 6.18 8.15 6.47
CA ASP A 36 7.50 8.58 6.04
C ASP A 36 7.34 9.64 4.95
N ALA A 37 8.27 10.58 4.89
CA ALA A 37 8.25 11.69 3.94
C ALA A 37 9.66 12.10 3.53
N ASN A 38 9.76 12.60 2.31
CA ASN A 38 10.93 13.32 1.82
C ASN A 38 10.49 14.68 1.27
N ASP A 39 11.41 15.50 0.75
CA ASP A 39 11.12 16.87 0.30
C ASP A 39 9.98 17.00 -0.74
N TYR A 40 9.61 15.92 -1.43
CA TYR A 40 8.65 15.95 -2.54
C TYR A 40 7.36 15.19 -2.27
N ARG A 41 7.36 14.22 -1.35
CA ARG A 41 6.24 13.30 -1.14
C ARG A 41 6.17 12.80 0.28
N TRP A 42 4.97 12.40 0.66
CA TRP A 42 4.71 11.62 1.87
C TRP A 42 4.00 10.32 1.51
N ALA A 43 4.21 9.33 2.35
CA ALA A 43 3.52 8.05 2.31
C ALA A 43 3.13 7.62 3.72
N THR A 44 2.13 6.77 3.79
CA THR A 44 1.64 6.20 5.03
C THR A 44 1.06 4.81 4.82
N VAL A 45 1.15 4.00 5.87
CA VAL A 45 0.45 2.73 5.98
C VAL A 45 -0.39 2.76 7.26
N LEU A 46 -1.70 2.54 7.10
CA LEU A 46 -2.59 2.24 8.21
C LEU A 46 -2.47 0.75 8.53
N MET A 47 -2.12 0.44 9.77
CA MET A 47 -1.98 -0.92 10.29
C MET A 47 -3.01 -1.16 11.39
N LYS A 48 -3.54 -2.37 11.46
CA LYS A 48 -4.33 -2.90 12.58
C LYS A 48 -3.43 -3.78 13.45
N LYS A 49 -3.44 -3.58 14.76
CA LYS A 49 -2.79 -4.52 15.69
C LYS A 49 -3.63 -5.78 15.87
N THR A 50 -2.94 -6.92 15.91
CA THR A 50 -3.53 -8.24 16.18
C THR A 50 -2.70 -8.97 17.23
N ALA A 51 -3.20 -10.09 17.75
CA ALA A 51 -2.43 -10.93 18.66
C ALA A 51 -1.15 -11.52 18.01
N ALA A 52 -1.09 -11.58 16.67
CA ALA A 52 0.02 -12.13 15.92
C ALA A 52 1.00 -11.07 15.37
N GLY A 53 0.72 -9.78 15.59
CA GLY A 53 1.53 -8.67 15.07
C GLY A 53 0.66 -7.56 14.50
N GLU A 54 0.95 -7.14 13.28
CA GLU A 54 0.22 -6.06 12.60
C GLU A 54 -0.19 -6.47 11.19
N GLU A 55 -1.38 -6.06 10.76
CA GLU A 55 -1.92 -6.28 9.41
C GLU A 55 -2.15 -4.95 8.70
N PRO A 56 -1.73 -4.80 7.43
CA PRO A 56 -1.97 -3.57 6.70
C PRO A 56 -3.45 -3.43 6.33
N CYS A 57 -4.02 -2.26 6.56
CA CYS A 57 -5.39 -1.92 6.17
C CYS A 57 -5.42 -1.03 4.93
N ARG A 58 -4.45 -0.10 4.80
CA ARG A 58 -4.44 0.85 3.69
C ARG A 58 -3.06 1.45 3.46
N TYR A 59 -2.68 1.57 2.18
CA TYR A 59 -1.52 2.35 1.74
C TYR A 59 -2.02 3.67 1.13
N ILE A 60 -1.47 4.80 1.56
CA ILE A 60 -1.79 6.12 1.02
C ILE A 60 -0.49 6.90 0.84
N GLY A 61 -0.37 7.65 -0.23
CA GLY A 61 0.72 8.61 -0.39
C GLY A 61 0.37 9.65 -1.44
N ARG A 62 0.99 10.82 -1.33
CA ARG A 62 0.84 11.92 -2.29
C ARG A 62 2.11 12.73 -2.40
N LEU A 63 2.21 13.48 -3.49
CA LEU A 63 3.16 14.58 -3.59
C LEU A 63 2.72 15.69 -2.63
N PHE A 64 3.68 16.41 -2.05
CA PHE A 64 3.37 17.71 -1.47
C PHE A 64 2.93 18.63 -2.60
N SER A 65 1.81 19.33 -2.43
CA SER A 65 1.39 20.35 -3.39
C SER A 65 2.49 21.40 -3.49
N LYS A 66 2.84 21.79 -4.71
CA LYS A 66 3.54 23.06 -4.94
C LYS A 66 2.60 24.23 -4.62
#